data_AF-A0A914JW72-F1
#
_entry.id   AF-A0A914JW72-F1
#
_cell.length_a   1.000
_cell.length_b   1.000
_cell.length_c   1.000
_cell.angle_alpha   90.00
_cell.angle_beta   90.00
_cell.angle_gamma   90.00
#
_symmetry.space_group_name_H-M   'P 1'
#
loop_
_entity.id
_entity.type
_entity.pdbx_description
1 polymer ?
#
loop_
_entity_poly.entity_id
_entity_poly.type
_entity_poly.pdbx_seq_one_letter_code
_entity_poly.pdbx_strand_id
1 'polypeptide(L)'
;NEKEREMNERCKRDIVCTEKDLTGPKICGTNGKTYQNPCELKRIFCFGLPVEMHNMGDCHDVERCPLEREFQLKLIKSNSTHYANEFVPMCNKTTNFYAYVQFMDKIVCNVKRNIYWEK
;
A
#
# COMPACT_ATOMS: atom_id res chain seq x y z
N ASN A 1 11.04 -17.28 -7.53
CA ASN A 1 12.23 -17.30 -6.64
C ASN A 1 11.95 -18.26 -5.47
N GLU A 2 12.94 -18.99 -4.91
CA GLU A 2 12.72 -19.90 -3.75
C GLU A 2 12.11 -19.16 -2.54
N LYS A 3 12.65 -17.97 -2.21
CA LYS A 3 12.13 -17.11 -1.12
C LYS A 3 10.69 -16.65 -1.34
N GLU A 4 10.32 -16.41 -2.59
CA GLU A 4 8.96 -16.02 -2.96
C GLU A 4 7.97 -17.17 -2.80
N ARG A 5 8.41 -18.41 -3.08
CA ARG A 5 7.61 -19.61 -2.82
C ARG A 5 7.39 -19.81 -1.33
N GLU A 6 8.42 -19.70 -0.52
CA GLU A 6 8.31 -19.77 0.95
C GLU A 6 7.35 -18.72 1.52
N MET A 7 7.45 -17.48 1.03
CA MET A 7 6.55 -16.40 1.43
C MET A 7 5.10 -16.68 1.02
N ASN A 8 4.88 -17.18 -0.20
CA ASN A 8 3.55 -17.58 -0.67
C ASN A 8 2.96 -18.71 0.15
N GLU A 9 3.77 -19.70 0.56
CA GLU A 9 3.36 -20.79 1.44
C GLU A 9 2.96 -20.29 2.83
N ARG A 10 3.76 -19.42 3.44
CA ARG A 10 3.44 -18.81 4.74
C ARG A 10 2.21 -17.92 4.71
N CYS A 11 1.98 -17.22 3.60
CA CYS A 11 0.87 -16.29 3.42
C CYS A 11 -0.30 -16.88 2.63
N LYS A 12 -0.40 -18.22 2.63
CA LYS A 12 -1.57 -18.93 2.13
C LYS A 12 -2.82 -18.49 2.88
N ARG A 13 -3.92 -18.40 2.13
CA ARG A 13 -5.22 -17.98 2.64
C ARG A 13 -5.64 -18.82 3.85
N ASP A 14 -5.51 -20.14 3.75
CA ASP A 14 -5.98 -21.08 4.76
C ASP A 14 -5.15 -21.03 6.06
N ILE A 15 -3.95 -20.43 6.02
CA ILE A 15 -3.09 -20.25 7.18
C ILE A 15 -3.37 -18.90 7.87
N VAL A 16 -3.57 -17.85 7.08
CA VAL A 16 -3.65 -16.46 7.57
C VAL A 16 -5.08 -16.06 7.94
N CYS A 17 -6.08 -16.68 7.33
CA CYS A 17 -7.47 -16.24 7.40
C CYS A 17 -8.35 -17.25 8.13
N THR A 18 -9.34 -16.72 8.87
CA THR A 18 -10.45 -17.50 9.41
C THR A 18 -11.66 -17.42 8.49
N GLU A 19 -12.65 -18.29 8.68
CA GLU A 19 -13.90 -18.28 7.92
C GLU A 19 -14.68 -16.94 8.08
N LYS A 20 -14.59 -16.32 9.26
CA LYS A 20 -15.13 -14.98 9.51
C LYS A 20 -14.41 -13.91 8.68
N ASP A 21 -13.11 -14.05 8.45
CA ASP A 21 -12.36 -13.09 7.64
C ASP A 21 -12.68 -13.19 6.15
N LEU A 22 -13.17 -14.35 5.69
CA LEU A 22 -13.56 -14.56 4.30
C LEU A 22 -14.95 -14.01 4.00
N THR A 23 -15.86 -14.10 4.97
CA THR A 23 -17.27 -13.65 4.89
C THR A 23 -17.49 -12.27 5.50
N GLY A 24 -16.44 -11.66 6.05
CA GLY A 24 -16.49 -10.34 6.67
C GLY A 24 -16.76 -9.22 5.66
N PRO A 25 -17.17 -8.03 6.15
CA PRO A 25 -17.48 -6.89 5.29
C PRO A 25 -16.22 -6.34 4.63
N LYS A 26 -16.41 -5.51 3.60
CA LYS A 26 -15.31 -4.73 3.02
C LYS A 26 -14.63 -3.84 4.06
N ILE A 27 -13.36 -3.54 3.81
CA ILE A 27 -12.53 -2.71 4.68
C ILE A 27 -11.72 -1.73 3.85
N CYS A 28 -11.62 -0.49 4.30
CA CYS A 28 -10.66 0.46 3.79
C CYS A 28 -9.35 0.34 4.59
N GLY A 29 -8.23 0.18 3.89
CA GLY A 29 -6.91 0.14 4.51
C GLY A 29 -6.30 1.52 4.71
N THR A 30 -5.30 1.60 5.59
CA THR A 30 -4.47 2.80 5.80
C THR A 30 -3.68 3.23 4.56
N ASN A 31 -3.65 2.41 3.51
CA ASN A 31 -3.08 2.73 2.21
C ASN A 31 -4.10 3.28 1.19
N GLY A 32 -5.32 3.61 1.61
CA GLY A 32 -6.36 4.17 0.74
C GLY A 32 -7.00 3.14 -0.20
N LYS A 33 -6.64 1.86 -0.09
CA LYS A 33 -7.22 0.77 -0.88
C LYS A 33 -8.37 0.10 -0.13
N THR A 34 -9.43 -0.21 -0.86
CA THR A 34 -10.51 -1.06 -0.36
C THR A 34 -10.19 -2.54 -0.58
N TYR A 35 -10.36 -3.32 0.47
CA TYR A 35 -10.25 -4.77 0.50
C TYR A 35 -11.66 -5.37 0.59
N GLN A 36 -11.92 -6.43 -0.18
CA GLN A 36 -13.26 -7.03 -0.25
C GLN A 36 -13.68 -7.66 1.08
N ASN A 37 -12.71 -8.06 1.89
CA ASN A 37 -12.92 -8.66 3.20
C ASN A 37 -11.66 -8.51 4.07
N PRO A 38 -11.73 -8.82 5.38
CA PRO A 38 -10.57 -8.79 6.27
C PRO A 38 -9.42 -9.72 5.85
N CYS A 39 -9.72 -10.84 5.21
CA CYS A 39 -8.70 -11.80 4.78
C CYS A 39 -7.74 -11.20 3.75
N GLU A 40 -8.26 -10.43 2.77
CA GLU A 40 -7.42 -9.76 1.79
C GLU A 40 -6.42 -8.81 2.45
N LEU A 41 -6.86 -8.00 3.42
CA LEU A 41 -5.99 -7.10 4.18
C LEU A 41 -4.92 -7.89 4.95
N LYS A 42 -5.31 -8.95 5.66
CA LYS A 42 -4.37 -9.80 6.42
C LYS A 42 -3.32 -10.45 5.52
N ARG A 43 -3.71 -10.89 4.32
CA ARG A 43 -2.75 -11.46 3.36
C ARG A 43 -1.73 -10.43 2.91
N ILE A 44 -2.17 -9.22 2.58
CA ILE A 44 -1.27 -8.13 2.19
C ILE A 44 -0.31 -7.77 3.33
N PHE A 45 -0.81 -7.75 4.57
CA PHE A 45 0.04 -7.61 5.75
C PHE A 45 1.08 -8.73 5.87
N CYS A 46 0.67 -9.99 5.69
CA CYS A 46 1.57 -11.14 5.72
C CYS A 46 2.69 -11.05 4.67
N PHE A 47 2.36 -10.55 3.47
CA PHE A 47 3.35 -10.32 2.40
C PHE A 47 4.35 -9.19 2.71
N GLY A 48 4.23 -8.54 3.87
CA GLY A 48 5.19 -7.57 4.40
C GLY A 48 4.81 -6.12 4.12
N LEU A 49 3.62 -5.85 3.61
CA LEU A 49 3.11 -4.49 3.47
C LEU A 49 2.34 -4.12 4.76
N PRO A 50 2.82 -3.18 5.60
CA PRO A 50 2.26 -2.90 6.92
C PRO A 50 0.95 -2.08 6.85
N VAL A 51 -0.03 -2.57 6.09
CA VAL A 51 -1.37 -1.99 5.97
C VAL A 51 -2.23 -2.43 7.14
N GLU A 52 -2.98 -1.49 7.68
CA GLU A 52 -3.92 -1.71 8.78
C GLU A 52 -5.32 -1.27 8.32
N MET A 53 -6.34 -1.62 9.10
CA MET A 53 -7.70 -1.13 8.85
C MET A 53 -7.77 0.37 9.20
N HIS A 54 -8.21 1.20 8.25
CA HIS A 54 -8.55 2.60 8.48
C HIS A 54 -10.01 2.75 8.94
N ASN A 55 -10.95 2.20 8.17
CA ASN A 55 -12.37 2.17 8.49
C ASN A 55 -13.05 0.92 7.91
N MET A 56 -14.18 0.54 8.51
CA MET A 56 -15.06 -0.50 7.96
C MET A 56 -15.81 0.04 6.74
N GLY A 57 -16.02 -0.79 5.72
CA GLY A 57 -16.63 -0.40 4.45
C GLY A 57 -15.62 -0.04 3.36
N ASP A 58 -16.10 0.54 2.26
CA ASP A 58 -15.26 1.04 1.18
C ASP A 58 -14.50 2.32 1.61
N CYS A 59 -13.33 2.58 1.01
CA CYS A 59 -12.67 3.88 1.16
C CYS A 59 -13.47 4.95 0.40
N HIS A 60 -13.77 6.07 1.07
CA HIS A 60 -14.37 7.23 0.41
C HIS A 60 -13.38 7.84 -0.59
N ASP A 61 -13.86 8.25 -1.76
CA ASP A 61 -12.98 8.76 -2.83
C ASP A 61 -12.12 9.95 -2.39
N VAL A 62 -12.66 10.82 -1.54
CA VAL A 62 -11.96 11.98 -0.96
C VAL A 62 -10.85 11.61 0.05
N GLU A 63 -10.85 10.38 0.57
CA GLU A 63 -9.86 9.91 1.55
C GLU A 63 -8.77 9.05 0.89
N ARG A 64 -9.02 8.48 -0.30
CA ARG A 64 -8.09 7.55 -0.96
C ARG A 64 -6.72 8.17 -1.23
N CYS A 65 -6.68 9.33 -1.88
CA CYS A 65 -5.41 9.97 -2.22
C CYS A 65 -4.60 10.37 -0.97
N PRO A 66 -5.18 11.06 0.05
CA PRO A 66 -4.46 11.38 1.27
C PRO A 66 -3.90 10.15 2.00
N LEU A 67 -4.71 9.08 2.13
CA LEU A 67 -4.29 7.83 2.78
C LEU A 67 -3.16 7.15 2.01
N GLU A 68 -3.29 7.02 0.69
CA GLU A 68 -2.24 6.45 -0.15
C GLU A 68 -0.95 7.27 -0.09
N ARG A 69 -1.05 8.61 -0.20
CA ARG A 69 0.10 9.51 -0.12
C ARG A 69 0.82 9.38 1.21
N GLU A 70 0.09 9.39 2.33
CA GLU A 70 0.66 9.24 3.67
C GLU A 70 1.34 7.88 3.83
N PHE A 71 0.69 6.81 3.37
CA PHE A 71 1.22 5.46 3.44
C PHE A 71 2.52 5.30 2.66
N GLN A 72 2.59 5.79 1.42
CA GLN A 72 3.81 5.73 0.61
C GLN A 72 4.96 6.53 1.24
N LEU A 73 4.66 7.73 1.77
CA LEU A 73 5.66 8.53 2.49
C LEU A 73 6.21 7.81 3.74
N LYS A 74 5.38 7.05 4.45
CA LYS A 74 5.83 6.23 5.59
C LYS A 74 6.78 5.11 5.14
N LEU A 75 6.44 4.39 4.06
CA LEU A 75 7.28 3.31 3.52
C LEU A 75 8.65 3.80 3.03
N ILE A 76 8.68 4.97 2.39
CA ILE A 76 9.92 5.59 1.92
C ILE A 76 10.79 5.96 3.13
N LYS A 77 10.21 6.53 4.19
CA LYS A 77 10.94 6.88 5.41
C LYS A 77 11.45 5.65 6.17
N SER A 78 10.76 4.52 6.11
CA SER A 78 11.17 3.27 6.77
C SER A 78 12.22 2.46 5.98
N ASN A 79 12.74 2.99 4.86
CA ASN A 79 13.71 2.31 4.00
C ASN A 79 13.22 0.92 3.53
N SER A 80 11.91 0.78 3.30
CA SER A 80 11.28 -0.47 2.89
C SER A 80 11.52 -0.74 1.41
N THR A 81 12.69 -1.30 1.10
CA THR A 81 13.17 -1.59 -0.27
C THR A 81 12.37 -2.64 -1.05
N HIS A 82 11.27 -3.18 -0.49
CA HIS A 82 10.54 -4.32 -1.07
C HIS A 82 9.18 -3.95 -1.69
N TYR A 83 8.62 -2.77 -1.39
CA TYR A 83 7.32 -2.32 -1.90
C TYR A 83 7.23 -0.83 -2.24
N ALA A 84 8.34 -0.09 -2.14
CA ALA A 84 8.41 1.28 -2.61
C ALA A 84 8.46 1.26 -4.16
N ASN A 85 7.32 1.04 -4.80
CA ASN A 85 7.11 1.72 -6.07
C ASN A 85 7.25 3.20 -5.73
N GLU A 86 8.22 3.85 -6.36
CA GLU A 86 8.68 5.22 -6.11
C GLU A 86 7.62 6.29 -6.47
N PHE A 87 6.34 5.94 -6.33
CA PHE A 87 5.20 6.75 -6.67
C PHE A 87 4.53 7.20 -5.38
N VAL A 88 4.60 8.51 -5.13
CA VAL A 88 3.84 9.19 -4.08
C VAL A 88 2.78 10.04 -4.77
N PRO A 89 1.48 9.68 -4.70
CA PRO A 89 0.45 10.38 -5.44
C PRO A 89 0.30 11.82 -4.95
N MET A 90 0.12 12.76 -5.88
CA MET A 90 -0.25 14.13 -5.56
C MET A 90 -1.76 14.23 -5.38
N CYS A 91 -2.19 14.91 -4.32
CA CYS A 91 -3.59 15.16 -4.02
C CYS A 91 -3.93 16.63 -4.22
N ASN A 92 -5.12 16.90 -4.75
CA ASN A 92 -5.66 18.25 -4.83
C ASN A 92 -5.93 18.77 -3.40
N LYS A 93 -5.39 19.93 -3.06
CA LYS A 93 -5.50 20.51 -1.70
C LYS A 93 -6.92 20.94 -1.30
N THR A 94 -7.80 21.17 -2.29
CA THR A 94 -9.18 21.62 -2.07
C THR A 94 -10.14 20.45 -2.03
N THR A 95 -9.95 19.46 -2.91
CA THR A 95 -10.93 18.39 -3.09
C THR A 95 -10.48 17.04 -2.50
N ASN A 96 -9.20 16.90 -2.12
CA ASN A 96 -8.55 15.66 -1.67
C ASN A 96 -8.61 14.48 -2.66
N PHE A 97 -9.14 14.69 -3.86
CA PHE A 97 -8.98 13.73 -4.95
C PHE A 97 -7.55 13.73 -5.45
N TYR A 98 -7.20 12.70 -6.22
CA TYR A 98 -5.97 12.70 -7.01
C TYR A 98 -5.86 13.97 -7.84
N ALA A 99 -4.67 14.56 -7.85
CA ALA A 99 -4.35 15.63 -8.78
C ALA A 99 -4.55 15.12 -10.22
N TYR A 100 -5.04 16.00 -11.09
CA TYR A 100 -5.28 15.69 -12.50
C TYR A 100 -4.01 15.21 -13.22
N VAL A 101 -2.85 15.75 -12.82
CA VAL A 101 -1.54 15.30 -13.29
C VAL A 101 -0.78 14.71 -12.11
N GLN A 102 -0.29 13.48 -12.29
CA GLN A 102 0.57 12.78 -11.34
C GLN A 102 2.01 12.89 -11.81
N PHE A 103 2.87 13.50 -10.99
CA PHE A 103 4.31 13.52 -11.23
C PHE A 103 4.98 12.53 -10.28
N MET A 104 6.08 11.91 -10.73
CA MET A 104 6.96 11.20 -9.81
C MET A 104 7.65 12.26 -8.95
N ASP A 105 7.27 12.34 -7.68
CA ASP A 105 7.95 13.19 -6.72
C ASP A 105 9.42 12.71 -6.67
N LYS A 106 10.40 13.61 -6.96
CA LYS A 106 11.86 13.35 -6.87
C LYS A 106 12.33 13.16 -5.42
N ILE A 107 11.61 12.39 -4.62
CA ILE A 107 11.92 12.11 -3.22
C ILE A 107 13.12 11.15 -3.12
N VAL A 108 13.50 10.47 -4.21
CA VAL A 108 14.79 9.75 -4.30
C VAL A 108 15.90 10.72 -4.63
N CYS A 109 16.35 11.43 -3.60
CA CYS A 109 17.69 11.98 -3.54
C CYS A 109 18.14 12.03 -2.07
N ASN A 110 18.49 10.88 -1.51
CA ASN A 110 19.57 10.79 -0.52
C ASN A 110 20.16 9.38 -0.40
N VAL A 111 21.30 9.22 -1.09
CA VAL A 111 22.53 8.48 -0.76
C VAL A 111 22.46 6.94 -0.61
N LYS A 112 22.69 6.24 -1.74
CA LYS A 112 23.60 5.07 -1.92
C LYS A 112 23.21 4.09 -3.05
N ARG A 113 22.47 4.53 -4.08
CA ARG A 113 22.46 3.78 -5.35
C ARG A 113 22.62 4.76 -6.49
N ASN A 114 23.71 4.60 -7.24
CA ASN A 114 23.89 5.26 -8.53
C ASN A 114 22.69 4.89 -9.42
N ILE A 115 21.86 5.88 -9.73
CA ILE A 115 20.87 5.75 -10.79
C ILE A 115 21.31 6.75 -11.85
N TYR A 116 21.94 6.21 -12.89
CA TYR A 116 22.22 6.94 -14.11
C TYR A 116 20.89 7.27 -14.78
N TRP A 117 20.77 8.48 -15.30
CA TRP A 117 19.90 8.76 -16.45
C TRP A 117 20.68 9.65 -17.42
N GLU A 118 21.14 9.04 -18.52
CA GLU A 118 21.51 9.71 -19.78
C GLU A 118 20.20 10.15 -20.48
N LYS A 119 20.06 11.31 -21.15
CA LYS A 119 20.90 12.50 -21.40
C LYS A 119 20.08 13.75 -21.07
#